data_AF-A0A2I1H9V5-F1
#
_entry.id   AF-A0A2I1H9V5-F1
#
_cell.length_a   1.000
_cell.length_b   1.000
_cell.length_c   1.000
_cell.angle_alpha   90.00
_cell.angle_beta   90.00
_cell.angle_gamma   90.00
#
_symmetry.space_group_name_H-M   'P 1'
#
loop_
_entity.id
_entity.type
_entity.pdbx_description
1 polymer ?
#
loop_
_entity_poly.entity_id
_entity_poly.type
_entity_poly.pdbx_seq_one_letter_code
_entity_poly.pdbx_strand_id
1 'polypeptide(L)'
;MNNKDKKITLDLDTERAFYLIFNFFNLKGEFILYSNPFVYRTFGYHKIIFIYSTQTKNNKWECKRFYRMPECYELISISIYDKVYL
;
A
#
# COMPACT_ATOMS: atom_id res chain seq x y z
N MET A 1 -10.07 18.96 -15.41
CA MET A 1 -9.10 17.99 -15.97
C MET A 1 -9.88 16.79 -16.50
N ASN A 2 -10.04 16.67 -17.83
CA ASN A 2 -10.72 15.54 -18.49
C ASN A 2 -9.83 14.31 -18.39
N ASN A 3 -10.05 13.46 -17.40
CA ASN A 3 -9.19 12.30 -17.14
C ASN A 3 -10.00 11.08 -16.72
N LYS A 4 -11.18 10.88 -17.32
CA LYS A 4 -12.14 9.87 -16.88
C LYS A 4 -11.63 8.43 -16.98
N ASP A 5 -10.59 8.16 -17.77
CA ASP A 5 -10.18 6.77 -18.08
C ASP A 5 -8.66 6.51 -18.01
N LYS A 6 -7.86 7.38 -17.36
CA LYS A 6 -6.43 7.08 -17.18
C LYS A 6 -6.24 6.03 -16.09
N LYS A 7 -6.10 4.79 -16.52
CA LYS A 7 -5.68 3.67 -15.68
C LYS A 7 -4.26 3.91 -15.16
N ILE A 8 -4.08 3.76 -13.85
CA ILE A 8 -2.78 3.79 -13.19
C ILE A 8 -2.40 2.34 -12.88
N THR A 9 -1.16 1.97 -13.20
CA THR A 9 -0.61 0.65 -12.89
C THR A 9 0.35 0.75 -11.71
N LEU A 10 0.21 -0.14 -10.73
CA LEU A 10 1.16 -0.25 -9.62
C LEU A 10 2.21 -1.31 -9.97
N ASP A 11 3.46 -1.15 -9.53
CA ASP A 11 4.49 -2.19 -9.57
C ASP A 11 4.32 -3.22 -8.42
N LEU A 12 3.10 -3.71 -8.26
CA LEU A 12 2.77 -4.73 -7.27
C LEU A 12 2.63 -6.09 -7.97
N ASP A 13 3.44 -7.07 -7.56
CA ASP A 13 3.24 -8.46 -7.97
C ASP A 13 2.00 -9.01 -7.27
N THR A 14 0.90 -9.18 -8.00
CA THR A 14 -0.37 -9.71 -7.48
C THR A 14 -0.55 -11.20 -7.76
N GLU A 15 0.41 -11.88 -8.40
CA GLU A 15 0.29 -13.31 -8.74
C GLU A 15 0.20 -14.21 -7.49
N ARG A 16 0.52 -13.65 -6.32
CA ARG A 16 0.30 -14.28 -5.02
C ARG A 16 -0.73 -13.44 -4.26
N ALA A 17 -1.87 -14.05 -3.98
CA ALA A 17 -3.09 -13.39 -3.51
C ALA A 17 -2.88 -12.49 -2.29
N PHE A 18 -2.60 -11.20 -2.52
CA PHE A 18 -2.72 -10.16 -1.50
C PHE A 18 -4.19 -9.84 -1.33
N TYR A 19 -4.75 -10.09 -0.14
CA TYR A 19 -6.03 -9.50 0.23
C TYR A 19 -5.80 -8.02 0.53
N LEU A 20 -6.00 -7.17 -0.48
CA LEU A 20 -5.99 -5.72 -0.31
C LEU A 20 -7.18 -5.33 0.56
N ILE A 21 -6.91 -4.73 1.72
CA ILE A 21 -7.98 -4.34 2.65
C ILE A 21 -8.37 -2.89 2.43
N PHE A 22 -7.38 -2.00 2.34
CA PHE A 22 -7.63 -0.58 2.23
C PHE A 22 -6.53 0.15 1.47
N ASN A 23 -6.92 1.26 0.88
CA ASN A 23 -6.04 2.22 0.24
C ASN A 23 -6.53 3.64 0.53
N PHE A 24 -5.60 4.59 0.60
CA PHE A 24 -5.89 6.01 0.77
C PHE A 24 -4.67 6.84 0.38
N PHE A 25 -4.83 8.17 0.30
CA PHE A 25 -3.72 9.09 0.10
C PHE A 25 -3.38 9.77 1.42
N ASN A 26 -2.09 9.92 1.72
CA ASN A 26 -1.66 10.78 2.82
C ASN A 26 -1.67 12.27 2.39
N LEU A 27 -1.41 13.18 3.35
CA LEU A 27 -1.37 14.63 3.08
C LEU A 27 -0.28 15.07 2.12
N LYS A 28 0.76 14.24 1.95
CA LYS A 28 1.85 14.49 0.98
C LYS A 28 1.46 14.05 -0.43
N GLY A 29 0.25 13.50 -0.60
CA GLY A 29 -0.23 12.96 -1.85
C GLY A 29 0.41 11.61 -2.21
N GLU A 30 1.05 10.91 -1.28
CA GLU A 30 1.53 9.54 -1.51
C GLU A 30 0.35 8.57 -1.41
N PHE A 31 0.30 7.58 -2.29
CA PHE A 31 -0.69 6.52 -2.25
C PHE A 31 -0.24 5.42 -1.30
N ILE A 32 -1.07 5.10 -0.32
CA ILE A 32 -0.79 4.08 0.70
C ILE A 32 -1.72 2.89 0.45
N LEU A 33 -1.11 1.71 0.38
CA LEU A 33 -1.80 0.45 0.18
C LEU A 33 -1.48 -0.49 1.32
N TYR A 34 -2.49 -1.09 1.93
CA TYR A 34 -2.31 -2.10 2.95
C TYR A 34 -2.85 -3.44 2.50
N SER A 35 -2.00 -4.45 2.64
CA SER A 35 -2.34 -5.83 2.37
C SER A 35 -2.45 -6.63 3.66
N ASN A 36 -3.55 -7.38 3.81
CA ASN A 36 -3.66 -8.44 4.81
C ASN A 36 -2.66 -9.57 4.48
N PRO A 37 -2.23 -10.35 5.48
CA PRO A 37 -1.25 -11.39 5.26
C PRO A 37 -1.81 -12.51 4.39
N PHE A 38 -0.98 -12.94 3.45
CA PHE A 38 -1.06 -14.29 2.90
C PHE A 38 0.17 -15.08 3.35
N VAL A 39 -0.01 -16.39 3.48
CA VAL A 39 1.03 -17.32 3.93
C VAL A 39 2.13 -17.41 2.89
N TYR A 40 3.25 -16.74 3.11
CA TYR A 40 4.51 -17.30 2.63
C TYR A 40 4.89 -18.42 3.58
N ARG A 41 4.94 -19.67 3.09
CA ARG A 41 5.38 -20.84 3.87
C ARG A 41 6.71 -20.60 4.60
N THR A 42 7.53 -19.67 4.08
CA THR A 42 8.84 -19.30 4.60
C THR A 42 8.81 -18.12 5.57
N PHE A 43 7.77 -17.27 5.55
CA PHE A 43 7.81 -15.98 6.26
C PHE A 43 6.71 -15.78 7.29
N GLY A 44 5.63 -16.56 7.34
CA GLY A 44 4.53 -16.38 8.31
C GLY A 44 3.46 -15.38 7.85
N TYR A 45 2.49 -15.06 8.73
CA TYR A 45 1.43 -14.10 8.44
C TYR A 45 1.91 -12.67 8.65
N HIS A 46 2.20 -11.95 7.58
CA HIS A 46 2.61 -10.54 7.65
C HIS A 46 1.72 -9.56 6.90
N LYS A 47 1.23 -8.57 7.65
CA LYS A 47 0.60 -7.39 7.08
C LYS A 47 1.70 -6.49 6.51
N ILE A 48 1.48 -5.94 5.33
CA ILE A 48 2.44 -5.06 4.65
C ILE A 48 1.76 -3.76 4.28
N ILE A 49 2.43 -2.65 4.59
CA ILE A 49 2.05 -1.31 4.12
C ILE A 49 3.00 -0.95 2.98
N PHE A 50 2.47 -0.68 1.80
CA PHE A 50 3.20 -0.14 0.67
C PHE A 50 2.89 1.35 0.53
N ILE A 51 3.90 2.14 0.17
CA ILE A 51 3.77 3.59 -0.07
C ILE A 51 4.33 3.90 -1.44
N TYR A 52 3.51 4.51 -2.29
CA TYR A 52 3.82 4.82 -3.68
C TYR A 52 3.92 6.33 -3.89
N SER A 53 4.89 6.73 -4.71
CA SER A 53 4.91 8.10 -5.25
C SER A 53 3.84 8.22 -6.34
N THR A 54 3.05 9.29 -6.28
CA THR A 54 1.99 9.56 -7.26
C THR A 54 2.44 10.47 -8.40
N GLN A 55 3.60 11.12 -8.25
CA GLN A 55 4.23 11.96 -9.26
C GLN A 55 4.99 11.08 -10.25
N THR A 56 4.39 10.76 -11.41
CA THR A 56 4.99 9.79 -12.35
C THR A 56 4.90 10.21 -13.82
N LYS A 57 5.83 9.68 -14.61
CA LYS A 57 5.71 9.59 -16.06
C LYS A 57 5.09 8.23 -16.41
N ASN A 58 4.20 8.18 -17.40
CA ASN A 58 3.63 6.96 -17.98
C ASN A 58 2.55 6.22 -17.16
N ASN A 59 1.84 6.91 -16.26
CA ASN A 59 0.72 6.33 -15.48
C ASN A 59 1.10 5.07 -14.68
N LYS A 60 2.37 4.93 -14.29
CA LYS A 60 2.84 3.81 -13.47
C LYS A 60 3.37 4.35 -12.14
N TRP A 61 2.84 3.85 -11.03
CA TRP A 61 3.32 4.19 -9.69
C TRP A 61 4.27 3.12 -9.20
N GLU A 62 5.46 3.56 -8.77
CA GLU A 62 6.51 2.70 -8.22
C GLU A 62 6.51 2.78 -6.69
N CYS A 63 6.69 1.62 -6.06
CA CYS A 63 6.75 1.50 -4.61
C CYS A 63 8.01 2.20 -4.11
N LYS A 64 7.81 3.27 -3.31
CA LYS A 64 8.90 4.05 -2.73
C LYS A 64 9.47 3.37 -1.48
N ARG A 65 8.60 2.72 -0.71
CA ARG A 65 8.94 2.04 0.54
C ARG A 65 7.81 1.11 0.96
N PHE A 66 8.15 0.06 1.70
CA PHE A 66 7.18 -0.82 2.34
C PHE A 66 7.60 -1.14 3.78
N TYR A 67 6.60 -1.41 4.62
CA TYR A 67 6.79 -1.78 6.01
C TYR A 67 6.09 -3.11 6.27
N ARG A 68 6.82 -4.05 6.85
CA ARG A 68 6.27 -5.29 7.39
C ARG A 68 5.82 -5.04 8.82
N MET A 69 4.54 -5.24 9.10
CA MET A 69 4.05 -5.21 10.47
C MET A 69 4.30 -6.58 11.13
N PRO A 70 4.71 -6.59 12.41
CA PRO A 70 4.75 -7.83 13.18
C PRO A 70 3.32 -8.36 13.40
N GLU A 71 3.20 -9.68 13.56
CA GLU A 71 1.92 -10.41 13.56
C GLU A 71 0.96 -9.94 14.68
N CYS A 72 1.51 -9.52 15.83
CA CYS A 72 0.75 -9.09 16.99
C CYS A 72 0.30 -7.61 16.96
N TYR A 73 0.62 -6.87 15.89
CA TYR A 73 0.22 -5.47 15.77
C TYR A 73 -1.03 -5.36 14.87
N GLU A 74 -2.02 -4.64 15.38
CA GLU A 74 -3.17 -4.22 14.60
C GLU A 74 -3.00 -2.78 14.17
N LEU A 75 -3.41 -2.52 12.93
CA LEU A 75 -3.41 -1.16 12.43
C LEU A 75 -4.63 -0.43 13.03
N ILE A 76 -4.41 0.35 14.08
CA ILE A 76 -5.49 1.03 14.82
C ILE A 76 -6.06 2.20 14.01
N SER A 77 -5.18 2.94 13.33
CA SER A 77 -5.56 3.90 12.30
C SER A 77 -4.34 4.29 11.48
N ILE A 78 -4.48 4.47 10.17
CA ILE A 78 -3.60 5.36 9.43
C ILE A 78 -4.43 6.57 9.09
N SER A 79 -4.27 7.59 9.91
CA SER A 79 -5.01 8.81 9.76
C SER A 79 -4.49 9.60 8.57
N ILE A 80 -5.39 10.31 7.89
CA ILE A 80 -5.07 11.49 7.08
C ILE A 80 -4.25 12.54 7.86
N TYR A 81 -4.09 12.42 9.17
CA TYR A 81 -3.10 13.16 9.94
C TYR A 81 -1.87 12.26 10.10
N ASP A 82 -0.69 12.75 9.69
CA ASP A 82 0.63 12.10 9.48
C ASP A 82 1.22 11.36 10.72
N LYS A 83 0.41 10.65 11.50
CA LYS A 83 0.76 9.91 12.71
C LYS A 83 0.26 8.47 12.56
N VAL A 84 1.21 7.58 12.29
CA VAL A 84 1.03 6.15 12.45
C VAL A 84 1.29 5.85 13.92
N TYR A 85 0.27 5.40 14.65
CA TYR A 85 0.43 4.88 16.00
C TYR A 85 0.58 3.36 15.89
N LEU A 86 1.73 2.85 16.37
CA LEU A 86 2.03 1.42 16.50
C LEU A 86 1.56 0.90 17.86
#